data_AF-X6LFK8-F1
#
_entry.id   AF-X6LFK8-F1
#
_cell.length_a   1.000
_cell.length_b   1.000
_cell.length_c   1.000
_cell.angle_alpha   90.00
_cell.angle_beta   90.00
_cell.angle_gamma   90.00
#
_symmetry.space_group_name_H-M   'P 1'
#
loop_
_entity.id
_entity.type
_entity.pdbx_description
1 polymer ?
#
loop_
_entity_poly.entity_id
_entity_poly.type
_entity_poly.pdbx_seq_one_letter_code
_entity_poly.pdbx_strand_id
1 'polypeptide(L)'
;MELFKNVGNQLEKTTMSQTWRNYNQIFVDTLEKLREICATSNLNESQEENKIKILREMCLHILWNILKYPKHIKYRQIHKQALYNYLSKRCHTLNADFEKVFIGMEELLQYIGFKTRNDDNWYYQYHPIQLLQLWKCYQS
;
A
#
# COMPACT_ATOMS: atom_id res chain seq x y z
N MET A 1 0.60 13.15 8.78
CA MET A 1 0.91 12.11 7.77
C MET A 1 1.16 10.82 8.53
N GLU A 2 0.39 9.76 8.29
CA GLU A 2 0.47 8.47 9.02
C GLU A 2 1.81 7.75 8.86
N LEU A 3 2.54 8.01 7.76
CA LEU A 3 3.94 7.63 7.57
C LEU A 3 4.83 7.94 8.80
N PHE A 4 4.61 9.09 9.43
CA PHE A 4 5.36 9.50 10.62
C PHE A 4 4.98 8.73 11.89
N LYS A 5 3.78 8.14 11.97
CA LYS A 5 3.35 7.37 13.15
C LYS A 5 4.01 5.98 13.20
N ASN A 6 4.20 5.35 12.03
CA ASN A 6 4.79 4.01 11.96
C ASN A 6 6.32 4.01 11.91
N VAL A 7 6.93 5.00 11.23
CA VAL A 7 8.39 5.06 11.04
C VAL A 7 9.06 6.08 11.96
N GLY A 8 8.33 7.10 12.42
CA GLY A 8 8.90 8.24 13.13
C GLY A 8 9.41 7.96 14.54
N ASN A 9 9.18 6.77 15.09
CA ASN A 9 9.83 6.33 16.33
C ASN A 9 11.22 5.74 16.09
N GLN A 10 11.57 5.40 14.85
CA GLN A 10 12.84 4.76 14.49
C GLN A 10 13.76 5.65 13.63
N LEU A 11 13.21 6.68 12.99
CA LEU A 11 13.94 7.55 12.07
C LEU A 11 13.66 9.04 12.36
N GLU A 12 14.69 9.87 12.18
CA GLU A 12 14.55 11.32 12.28
C GLU A 12 13.59 11.87 11.23
N LYS A 13 12.80 12.89 11.61
CA LYS A 13 11.83 13.56 10.73
C LYS A 13 12.46 14.15 9.47
N THR A 14 13.72 14.57 9.56
CA THR A 14 14.56 15.06 8.46
C THR A 14 14.80 13.97 7.43
N THR A 15 15.23 12.77 7.85
CA THR A 15 15.48 11.62 6.97
C THR A 15 14.21 11.13 6.27
N MET A 16 13.07 11.12 6.98
CA MET A 16 11.77 10.81 6.38
C MET A 16 11.35 11.82 5.30
N SER A 17 11.47 13.11 5.61
CA SER A 17 11.12 14.19 4.67
C SER A 17 12.04 14.21 3.44
N GLN A 18 13.33 13.94 3.63
CA GLN A 18 14.31 13.87 2.55
C GLN A 18 14.01 12.68 1.62
N THR A 19 13.76 11.50 2.18
CA THR A 19 13.43 10.29 1.40
C THR A 19 12.12 10.49 0.64
N TRP A 20 11.11 11.10 1.25
CA TRP A 20 9.85 11.47 0.59
C TRP A 20 10.05 12.38 -0.63
N ARG A 21 10.94 13.38 -0.53
CA ARG A 21 11.26 14.27 -1.65
C ARG A 21 12.06 13.54 -2.74
N ASN A 22 12.98 12.66 -2.34
CA ASN A 22 13.86 11.95 -3.26
C ASN A 22 13.13 10.92 -4.13
N TYR A 23 12.05 10.32 -3.62
CA TYR A 23 11.25 9.30 -4.34
C TYR A 23 9.98 9.89 -4.98
N ASN A 24 10.04 11.15 -5.42
CA ASN A 24 8.94 11.83 -6.12
C ASN A 24 7.60 11.79 -5.38
N GLN A 25 7.61 11.66 -4.04
CA GLN A 25 6.41 11.55 -3.22
C GLN A 25 5.55 10.30 -3.51
N ILE A 26 6.17 9.28 -4.09
CA ILE A 26 5.57 7.98 -4.31
C ILE A 26 5.60 7.22 -2.98
N PHE A 27 4.43 6.88 -2.46
CA PHE A 27 4.33 6.30 -1.12
C PHE A 27 4.89 4.89 -1.01
N VAL A 28 4.65 4.01 -2.00
CA VAL A 28 5.18 2.63 -1.97
C VAL A 28 6.71 2.67 -1.93
N ASP A 29 7.33 3.39 -2.87
CA ASP A 29 8.79 3.49 -2.97
C ASP A 29 9.40 4.23 -1.78
N THR A 30 8.74 5.30 -1.30
CA THR A 30 9.22 6.01 -0.11
C THR A 30 9.13 5.12 1.13
N LEU A 31 8.03 4.37 1.28
CA LEU A 31 7.84 3.46 2.40
C LEU A 31 8.84 2.30 2.35
N GLU A 32 9.05 1.72 1.17
CA GLU A 32 10.07 0.71 0.91
C GLU A 32 11.45 1.23 1.31
N LYS A 33 11.84 2.41 0.84
CA LYS A 33 13.17 2.94 1.15
C LYS A 33 13.34 3.32 2.61
N LEU A 34 12.33 3.93 3.23
CA LEU A 34 12.38 4.26 4.65
C LEU A 34 12.48 3.03 5.52
N ARG A 35 11.85 1.92 5.11
CA ARG A 35 11.94 0.66 5.84
C ARG A 35 13.22 -0.10 5.56
N GLU A 36 13.78 -0.04 4.35
CA GLU A 36 15.12 -0.54 4.04
C GLU A 36 16.17 0.13 4.95
N ILE A 37 16.09 1.46 5.13
CA ILE A 37 16.96 2.21 6.04
C ILE A 37 16.80 1.77 7.50
N CYS A 38 15.58 1.41 7.94
CA CYS A 38 15.36 0.82 9.28
C CYS A 38 15.84 -0.64 9.38
N ALA A 39 15.74 -1.41 8.30
CA ALA A 39 15.89 -2.87 8.29
C ALA A 39 17.34 -3.35 8.31
N THR A 40 18.32 -2.52 7.93
CA THR A 40 19.77 -2.82 7.97
C THR A 40 20.33 -3.18 9.36
N SER A 41 19.48 -3.37 10.37
CA SER A 41 19.85 -3.65 11.76
C SER A 41 19.38 -5.01 12.33
N ASN A 42 18.58 -5.86 11.66
CA ASN A 42 18.18 -7.18 12.23
C ASN A 42 17.46 -8.18 11.30
N LEU A 43 17.41 -9.45 11.74
CA LEU A 43 16.76 -10.68 11.19
C LEU A 43 15.31 -10.55 10.64
N ASN A 44 14.68 -9.39 10.79
CA ASN A 44 13.35 -9.05 10.26
C ASN A 44 13.31 -8.79 8.74
N GLU A 45 14.47 -8.76 8.06
CA GLU A 45 14.55 -8.49 6.62
C GLU A 45 13.68 -9.43 5.77
N SER A 46 13.68 -10.74 6.05
CA SER A 46 12.93 -11.71 5.22
C SER A 46 11.41 -11.60 5.35
N GLN A 47 10.88 -11.30 6.54
CA GLN A 47 9.44 -11.10 6.72
C GLN A 47 8.98 -9.76 6.13
N GLU A 48 9.82 -8.72 6.22
CA GLU A 48 9.51 -7.42 5.63
C GLU A 48 9.57 -7.45 4.10
N GLU A 49 10.52 -8.17 3.51
CA GLU A 49 10.60 -8.39 2.06
C GLU A 49 9.33 -9.08 1.54
N ASN A 50 8.88 -10.15 2.22
CA ASN A 50 7.66 -10.85 1.85
C ASN A 50 6.42 -9.96 1.98
N LYS A 51 6.36 -9.10 3.01
CA LYS A 51 5.29 -8.11 3.15
C LYS A 51 5.29 -7.11 1.99
N ILE A 52 6.43 -6.53 1.64
CA ILE A 52 6.56 -5.58 0.52
C ILE A 52 6.08 -6.24 -0.77
N LYS A 53 6.51 -7.48 -1.02
CA LYS A 53 6.10 -8.25 -2.19
C LYS A 53 4.59 -8.43 -2.27
N ILE A 54 3.92 -8.78 -1.17
CA ILE A 54 2.45 -8.94 -1.12
C ILE A 54 1.75 -7.61 -1.39
N LEU A 55 2.19 -6.54 -0.73
CA LEU A 55 1.60 -5.20 -0.89
C LEU A 55 1.72 -4.71 -2.34
N ARG A 56 2.91 -4.86 -2.94
CA ARG A 56 3.17 -4.45 -4.32
C ARG A 56 2.31 -5.24 -5.31
N GLU A 57 2.24 -6.57 -5.17
CA GLU A 57 1.42 -7.42 -6.02
C GLU A 57 -0.06 -6.98 -5.99
N MET A 58 -0.59 -6.72 -4.79
CA MET A 58 -1.99 -6.31 -4.61
C MET A 58 -2.28 -4.92 -5.16
N CYS A 59 -1.41 -3.95 -4.88
CA CYS A 59 -1.54 -2.60 -5.42
C CYS A 59 -1.54 -2.61 -6.94
N LEU A 60 -0.60 -3.31 -7.57
CA LEU A 60 -0.55 -3.42 -9.03
C LEU A 60 -1.82 -4.04 -9.61
N HIS A 61 -2.36 -5.10 -8.98
CA HIS A 61 -3.59 -5.73 -9.43
C HIS A 61 -4.80 -4.78 -9.34
N ILE A 62 -4.93 -4.05 -8.24
CA ILE A 62 -6.02 -3.07 -8.03
C ILE A 62 -5.91 -1.92 -9.04
N LEU A 63 -4.73 -1.32 -9.16
CA LEU A 63 -4.49 -0.22 -10.09
C LEU A 63 -4.77 -0.65 -11.53
N TRP A 64 -4.29 -1.82 -11.93
CA TRP A 64 -4.54 -2.39 -13.25
C TRP A 64 -6.04 -2.58 -13.52
N ASN A 65 -6.80 -3.11 -12.56
CA ASN A 65 -8.25 -3.30 -12.74
C ASN A 65 -9.00 -1.98 -12.97
N ILE A 66 -8.63 -0.91 -12.24
CA ILE A 66 -9.23 0.42 -12.42
C ILE A 66 -8.83 1.03 -13.76
N LEU A 67 -7.54 0.95 -14.13
CA LEU A 67 -7.00 1.49 -15.38
C LEU A 67 -7.57 0.79 -16.62
N LYS A 68 -7.76 -0.54 -16.55
CA LYS A 68 -8.32 -1.35 -17.63
C LYS A 68 -9.81 -1.10 -17.83
N TYR A 69 -10.56 -0.86 -16.75
CA TYR A 69 -12.01 -0.72 -16.78
C TYR A 69 -12.50 0.58 -16.13
N PRO A 70 -12.06 1.75 -16.62
CA PRO A 70 -12.27 3.01 -15.91
C PRO A 70 -13.74 3.42 -15.84
N LYS A 71 -14.62 2.91 -16.71
CA LYS A 71 -16.06 3.24 -16.68
C LYS A 71 -16.88 2.32 -15.76
N HIS A 72 -16.31 1.22 -15.28
CA HIS A 72 -17.06 0.18 -14.57
C HIS A 72 -16.89 0.32 -13.06
N ILE A 73 -17.96 0.73 -12.37
CA ILE A 73 -17.93 1.01 -10.93
C ILE A 73 -17.53 -0.21 -10.08
N LYS A 74 -17.81 -1.44 -10.54
CA LYS A 74 -17.45 -2.66 -9.81
C LYS A 74 -15.94 -2.81 -9.57
N TYR A 75 -15.09 -2.33 -10.47
CA TYR A 75 -13.63 -2.40 -10.31
C TYR A 75 -13.06 -1.28 -9.43
N ARG A 76 -13.92 -0.37 -8.98
CA ARG A 76 -13.61 0.66 -7.99
C ARG A 76 -14.01 0.25 -6.57
N GLN A 77 -14.44 -0.99 -6.39
CA GLN A 77 -14.92 -1.54 -5.12
C GLN A 77 -14.05 -2.74 -4.73
N ILE A 78 -13.70 -2.83 -3.46
CA ILE A 78 -12.97 -3.98 -2.91
C ILE A 78 -13.74 -4.46 -1.68
N HIS A 79 -14.18 -5.72 -1.72
CA HIS A 79 -14.84 -6.34 -0.59
C HIS A 79 -13.83 -6.64 0.53
N LYS A 80 -14.09 -6.14 1.74
CA LYS A 80 -13.16 -6.30 2.88
C LYS A 80 -12.88 -7.76 3.19
N GLN A 81 -13.91 -8.61 3.20
CA GLN A 81 -13.73 -10.03 3.47
C GLN A 81 -12.90 -10.74 2.39
N ALA A 82 -13.12 -10.39 1.11
CA ALA A 82 -12.35 -10.96 0.01
C ALA A 82 -10.87 -10.53 0.09
N LEU A 83 -10.62 -9.26 0.42
CA LEU A 83 -9.28 -8.73 0.65
C LEU A 83 -8.59 -9.45 1.82
N TYR A 84 -9.29 -9.55 2.95
CA TYR A 84 -8.79 -10.24 4.15
C TYR A 84 -8.41 -11.70 3.85
N ASN A 85 -9.31 -12.45 3.22
CA ASN A 85 -9.08 -13.86 2.88
C ASN A 85 -7.89 -14.03 1.92
N TYR A 86 -7.78 -13.15 0.92
CA TYR A 86 -6.66 -13.17 -0.01
C TYR A 86 -5.33 -12.90 0.70
N LEU A 87 -5.25 -11.83 1.50
CA LEU A 87 -4.03 -11.46 2.21
C LEU A 87 -3.63 -12.53 3.22
N SER A 88 -4.60 -13.10 3.95
CA SER A 88 -4.34 -14.18 4.91
C SER A 88 -3.68 -15.39 4.23
N LYS A 89 -4.25 -15.83 3.10
CA LYS A 89 -3.69 -16.92 2.30
C LYS A 89 -2.29 -16.59 1.78
N ARG A 90 -2.06 -15.38 1.28
CA ARG A 90 -0.76 -14.95 0.77
C ARG A 90 0.30 -14.87 1.87
N CYS A 91 -0.05 -14.32 3.03
CA CYS A 91 0.84 -14.22 4.18
C CYS A 91 1.25 -15.59 4.69
N HIS A 92 0.30 -16.53 4.80
CA HIS A 92 0.60 -17.93 5.14
C HIS A 92 1.55 -18.58 4.13
N THR A 93 1.36 -18.33 2.83
CA THR A 93 2.21 -18.91 1.77
C THR A 93 3.65 -18.38 1.81
N LEU A 94 3.84 -17.11 2.16
CA LEU A 94 5.13 -16.44 2.15
C LEU A 94 5.73 -16.28 3.56
N ASN A 95 5.15 -16.91 4.58
CA ASN A 95 5.54 -16.76 5.99
C ASN A 95 5.68 -15.29 6.44
N ALA A 96 4.75 -14.45 5.98
CA ALA A 96 4.70 -13.02 6.31
C ALA A 96 3.74 -12.75 7.48
N ASP A 97 4.02 -11.70 8.23
CA ASP A 97 3.16 -11.21 9.31
C ASP A 97 1.87 -10.61 8.73
N PHE A 98 0.76 -11.33 8.92
CA PHE A 98 -0.54 -10.95 8.36
C PHE A 98 -1.04 -9.60 8.89
N GLU A 99 -0.87 -9.32 10.18
CA GLU A 99 -1.36 -8.07 10.78
C GLU A 99 -0.62 -6.87 10.19
N LYS A 100 0.71 -6.97 10.08
CA LYS A 100 1.52 -5.92 9.44
C LYS A 100 1.20 -5.73 7.96
N VAL A 101 0.93 -6.81 7.22
CA VAL A 101 0.51 -6.74 5.81
C VAL A 101 -0.87 -6.10 5.69
N PHE A 102 -1.81 -6.48 6.55
CA PHE A 102 -3.18 -5.96 6.51
C PHE A 102 -3.20 -4.45 6.77
N ILE A 103 -2.54 -3.99 7.84
CA ILE A 103 -2.40 -2.55 8.15
C ILE A 103 -1.75 -1.80 6.98
N GLY A 104 -0.64 -2.33 6.44
CA GLY A 104 0.05 -1.70 5.30
C GLY A 104 -0.83 -1.61 4.05
N MET A 105 -1.71 -2.59 3.82
CA MET A 105 -2.65 -2.56 2.70
C MET A 105 -3.73 -1.50 2.90
N GLU A 106 -4.29 -1.36 4.10
CA GLU A 106 -5.29 -0.33 4.39
C GLU A 106 -4.71 1.08 4.19
N GLU A 107 -3.48 1.32 4.64
CA GLU A 107 -2.77 2.58 4.41
C GLU A 107 -2.56 2.87 2.91
N LEU A 108 -2.18 1.85 2.13
CA LEU A 108 -2.00 1.98 0.68
C LEU A 108 -3.32 2.28 -0.05
N LEU A 109 -4.40 1.61 0.34
CA LEU A 109 -5.72 1.86 -0.22
C LEU A 109 -6.16 3.31 0.03
N GLN A 110 -6.00 3.80 1.26
CA GLN A 110 -6.30 5.19 1.60
C GLN A 110 -5.46 6.17 0.79
N TYR A 111 -4.15 5.91 0.66
CA TYR A 111 -3.24 6.75 -0.13
C TYR A 111 -3.64 6.83 -1.62
N ILE A 112 -4.01 5.69 -2.21
CA ILE A 112 -4.44 5.62 -3.62
C ILE A 112 -5.78 6.36 -3.83
N GLY A 113 -6.58 6.53 -2.77
CA GLY A 113 -7.84 7.25 -2.81
C GLY A 113 -9.07 6.38 -2.61
N PHE A 114 -8.93 5.21 -1.97
CA PHE A 114 -10.05 4.43 -1.48
C PHE A 114 -10.47 4.90 -0.08
N LYS A 115 -11.77 4.80 0.24
CA LYS A 115 -12.24 4.86 1.63
C LYS A 115 -13.27 3.78 1.91
N THR A 116 -13.35 3.38 3.16
CA THR A 116 -14.41 2.51 3.66
C THR A 116 -15.74 3.25 3.75
N ARG A 117 -16.84 2.50 3.69
CA ARG A 117 -18.21 2.97 3.94
C ARG A 117 -18.87 2.10 5.01
N ASN A 118 -20.15 2.33 5.30
CA ASN A 118 -20.91 1.63 6.34
C ASN A 118 -21.00 0.10 6.17
N ASP A 119 -20.75 -0.41 4.96
CA ASP A 119 -20.71 -1.84 4.64
C ASP A 119 -19.30 -2.42 4.71
N ASP A 120 -18.36 -1.67 5.30
CA ASP A 120 -16.96 -2.04 5.50
C ASP A 120 -16.15 -2.25 4.21
N ASN A 121 -16.76 -2.13 3.03
CA ASN A 121 -16.07 -2.28 1.75
C ASN A 121 -15.31 -1.01 1.38
N TRP A 122 -14.26 -1.17 0.57
CA TRP A 122 -13.43 -0.05 0.10
C TRP A 122 -13.94 0.46 -1.25
N TYR A 123 -14.06 1.79 -1.36
CA TYR A 123 -14.55 2.47 -2.55
C TYR A 123 -13.57 3.54 -3.03
N TYR A 124 -13.17 3.48 -4.30
CA TYR A 124 -12.38 4.53 -4.92
C TYR A 124 -13.21 5.82 -5.03
N GLN A 125 -12.69 6.92 -4.50
CA GLN A 125 -13.48 8.09 -4.20
C GLN A 125 -13.65 9.08 -5.36
N TYR A 126 -12.75 9.04 -6.34
CA TYR A 126 -12.71 10.08 -7.36
C TYR A 126 -13.64 9.77 -8.54
N HIS A 127 -14.53 10.72 -8.83
CA HIS A 127 -15.32 10.75 -10.05
C HIS A 127 -15.24 12.16 -10.68
N PRO A 128 -14.69 12.30 -11.90
CA PRO A 128 -14.10 11.26 -12.76
C PRO A 128 -12.81 10.66 -12.16
N ILE A 129 -12.40 9.49 -12.67
CA ILE A 129 -11.16 8.82 -12.23
C ILE A 129 -9.97 9.73 -12.54
N GLN A 130 -9.06 9.89 -11.58
CA GLN A 130 -7.80 10.59 -11.78
C GLN A 130 -6.76 9.65 -12.42
N LEU A 131 -6.93 9.34 -13.71
CA LEU A 131 -6.09 8.38 -14.44
C LEU A 131 -4.59 8.72 -14.34
N LEU A 132 -4.23 10.00 -14.39
CA LEU A 132 -2.85 10.45 -14.25
C LEU A 132 -2.26 10.11 -12.87
N GLN A 133 -3.04 10.25 -11.81
CA GLN A 133 -2.60 9.91 -10.44
C GLN A 133 -2.44 8.39 -10.31
N LEU A 134 -3.40 7.61 -10.80
CA LEU A 134 -3.34 6.15 -10.77
C LEU A 134 -2.17 5.59 -11.61
N TRP A 135 -1.89 6.21 -12.75
CA TRP A 135 -0.77 5.83 -13.61
C TRP A 135 0.57 6.08 -12.91
N LYS A 136 0.73 7.23 -12.24
CA LYS A 136 1.92 7.51 -11.42
C LYS A 136 2.11 6.45 -10.33
N CYS A 137 1.04 6.06 -9.64
CA CYS A 137 1.11 4.99 -8.64
C CYS A 137 1.41 3.60 -9.22
N TYR A 138 1.12 3.36 -10.51
CA TYR A 138 1.35 2.06 -11.17
C TYR A 138 2.78 1.91 -11.69
N GLN A 139 3.42 3.02 -12.11
CA GLN A 139 4.80 3.04 -12.61
C GLN A 139 5.86 2.93 -11.50
N SER A 140 5.45 3.07 -10.25
CA SER A 140 6.21 2.86 -9.02
C SER A 140 6.36 1.36 -8.71
#